data_AF-E3MQV5-F1
#
_entry.id   AF-E3MQV5-F1
#
_cell.length_a   1.000
_cell.length_b   1.000
_cell.length_c   1.000
_cell.angle_alpha   90.00
_cell.angle_beta   90.00
_cell.angle_gamma   90.00
#
_symmetry.space_group_name_H-M   'P 1'
#
loop_
_entity.id
_entity.type
_entity.pdbx_description
1 polymer ?
#
loop_
_entity_poly.entity_id
_entity_poly.type
_entity_poly.pdbx_seq_one_letter_code
_entity_poly.pdbx_strand_id
1 'polypeptide(L)'
;MSGLSQAGRQVARIAVRQASSHSHSNESHAVWKEINRLGSEGKWDNVNNMPKMFLFGEAKQETTAAYRAINTDPDFFRQSPYGQYMKIVWRLALLFGIIKAGTVVYDFVVPEEQRLKYKYRNHGHHGHHDDAHH
;
A
#
# COMPACT_ATOMS: atom_id res chain seq x y z
N MET A 1 36.32 -63.78 7.45
CA MET A 1 36.03 -62.52 8.15
C MET A 1 36.71 -61.39 7.38
N SER A 2 36.09 -60.20 7.36
CA SER A 2 36.56 -58.98 6.67
C SER A 2 36.27 -58.95 5.17
N GLY A 3 35.43 -58.08 4.63
CA GLY A 3 34.70 -56.97 5.24
C GLY A 3 33.97 -56.28 4.11
N LEU A 4 32.69 -56.62 3.96
CA LEU A 4 31.70 -55.86 3.18
C LEU A 4 31.68 -54.41 3.69
N SER A 5 32.54 -53.53 3.16
CA SER A 5 32.62 -52.15 3.67
C SER A 5 32.89 -51.07 2.63
N GLN A 6 32.79 -51.37 1.32
CA GLN A 6 33.00 -50.33 0.30
C GLN A 6 31.78 -49.99 -0.57
N ALA A 7 30.73 -50.81 -0.58
CA ALA A 7 29.51 -50.53 -1.34
C ALA A 7 28.49 -49.64 -0.59
N GLY A 8 28.59 -49.52 0.74
CA GLY A 8 27.59 -48.85 1.58
C GLY A 8 27.70 -47.33 1.71
N ARG A 9 28.75 -46.69 1.17
CA ARG A 9 29.01 -45.25 1.38
C ARG A 9 28.75 -44.33 0.18
N GLN A 10 28.43 -44.88 -1.00
CA GLN A 10 28.21 -44.09 -2.21
C GLN A 10 26.72 -43.85 -2.51
N VAL A 11 25.81 -44.67 -1.98
CA VAL A 11 24.37 -44.58 -2.29
C VAL A 11 23.60 -43.63 -1.34
N ALA A 12 24.17 -43.31 -0.17
CA ALA A 12 23.49 -42.47 0.83
C ALA A 12 23.70 -40.95 0.66
N ARG A 13 24.51 -40.49 -0.30
CA ARG A 13 24.78 -39.04 -0.50
C ARG A 13 23.99 -38.37 -1.62
N ILE A 14 23.24 -39.14 -2.42
CA ILE A 14 22.48 -38.58 -3.55
C ILE A 14 20.98 -38.39 -3.19
N ALA A 15 20.49 -38.97 -2.09
CA ALA A 15 19.08 -38.88 -1.73
C ALA A 15 18.66 -37.68 -0.84
N VAL A 16 19.58 -36.75 -0.50
CA VAL A 16 19.29 -35.69 0.51
C VAL A 16 19.31 -34.27 -0.06
N ARG A 17 19.55 -34.06 -1.35
CA ARG A 17 19.66 -32.69 -1.92
C ARG A 17 18.63 -32.30 -2.98
N GLN A 18 17.56 -33.08 -3.15
CA GLN A 18 16.55 -32.80 -4.19
C GLN A 18 15.09 -32.82 -3.70
N ALA A 19 14.87 -32.70 -2.38
CA ALA A 19 13.54 -32.62 -1.81
C ALA A 19 13.09 -31.18 -1.46
N SER A 20 14.01 -30.23 -1.36
CA SER A 20 13.67 -28.84 -0.96
C SER A 20 13.22 -27.95 -2.12
N SER A 21 13.50 -28.31 -3.37
CA SER A 21 13.01 -27.57 -4.55
C SER A 21 11.63 -28.05 -5.01
N HIS A 22 11.32 -29.34 -4.82
CA HIS A 22 10.02 -29.91 -5.19
C HIS A 22 8.89 -29.52 -4.24
N SER A 23 9.18 -29.30 -2.95
CA SER A 23 8.16 -28.80 -2.01
C SER A 23 7.75 -27.38 -2.35
N HIS A 24 8.73 -26.49 -2.59
CA HIS A 24 8.47 -25.11 -2.99
C HIS A 24 7.76 -25.02 -4.35
N SER A 25 8.10 -25.88 -5.31
CA SER A 25 7.40 -25.91 -6.60
C SER A 25 5.97 -26.42 -6.46
N ASN A 26 5.73 -27.44 -5.63
CA ASN A 26 4.36 -27.95 -5.40
C ASN A 26 3.47 -26.92 -4.69
N GLU A 27 3.99 -26.24 -3.67
CA GLU A 27 3.29 -25.14 -3.00
C GLU A 27 3.02 -23.98 -3.96
N SER A 28 4.01 -23.60 -4.77
CA SER A 28 3.84 -22.57 -5.80
C SER A 28 2.79 -22.97 -6.83
N HIS A 29 2.80 -24.21 -7.32
CA HIS A 29 1.80 -24.72 -8.25
C HIS A 29 0.40 -24.76 -7.65
N ALA A 30 0.26 -25.06 -6.36
CA ALA A 30 -1.03 -25.01 -5.66
C ALA A 30 -1.57 -23.57 -5.60
N VAL A 31 -0.72 -22.60 -5.26
CA VAL A 31 -1.09 -21.18 -5.24
C VAL A 31 -1.52 -20.69 -6.63
N TRP A 32 -0.81 -21.09 -7.69
CA TRP A 32 -1.18 -20.71 -9.06
C TRP A 32 -2.48 -21.35 -9.55
N LYS A 33 -2.80 -22.59 -9.14
CA LYS A 33 -4.12 -23.19 -9.42
C LYS A 33 -5.22 -22.40 -8.74
N GLU A 34 -5.00 -21.97 -7.51
CA GLU A 34 -5.98 -21.18 -6.76
C GLU A 34 -6.19 -19.80 -7.37
N ILE A 35 -5.12 -19.11 -7.78
CA ILE A 35 -5.21 -17.85 -8.52
C ILE A 35 -5.99 -18.02 -9.82
N ASN A 36 -5.74 -19.09 -10.57
CA ASN A 36 -6.48 -19.38 -11.80
C ASN A 36 -7.97 -19.64 -11.51
N ARG A 37 -8.30 -20.39 -10.45
CA ARG A 37 -9.68 -20.59 -9.99
C ARG A 37 -10.34 -19.25 -9.66
N LEU A 38 -9.69 -18.41 -8.87
CA LEU A 38 -10.17 -17.07 -8.49
C LEU A 38 -10.33 -16.14 -9.70
N GLY A 39 -9.46 -16.27 -10.71
CA GLY A 39 -9.56 -15.58 -11.99
C GLY A 39 -10.76 -16.04 -12.81
N SER A 40 -11.00 -17.36 -12.89
CA SER A 40 -12.19 -17.91 -13.54
C SER A 40 -13.49 -17.48 -12.85
N GLU A 41 -13.48 -17.28 -11.54
CA GLU A 41 -14.61 -16.75 -10.77
C GLU A 41 -14.78 -15.22 -10.88
N GLY A 42 -13.88 -14.54 -11.60
CA GLY A 42 -13.91 -13.09 -11.78
C GLY A 42 -13.53 -12.28 -10.53
N LYS A 43 -13.00 -12.96 -9.50
CA LYS A 43 -12.52 -12.36 -8.24
C LYS A 43 -11.06 -11.91 -8.34
N TRP A 44 -10.30 -12.46 -9.28
CA TRP A 44 -8.92 -12.05 -9.54
C TRP A 44 -8.83 -11.18 -10.80
N ASP A 45 -8.01 -10.12 -10.73
CA ASP A 45 -7.61 -9.36 -11.89
C ASP A 45 -6.34 -9.97 -12.49
N ASN A 46 -6.50 -10.70 -13.59
CA ASN A 46 -5.39 -11.34 -14.30
C ASN A 46 -4.41 -10.34 -14.94
N VAL A 47 -4.87 -9.12 -15.27
CA VAL A 47 -4.00 -8.12 -15.91
C VAL A 47 -2.99 -7.57 -14.91
N ASN A 48 -3.47 -7.27 -13.70
CA ASN A 48 -2.65 -6.68 -12.64
C ASN A 48 -2.14 -7.71 -11.61
N ASN A 49 -2.46 -8.99 -11.81
CA ASN A 49 -2.18 -10.11 -10.90
C ASN A 49 -2.49 -9.79 -9.43
N MET A 50 -3.69 -9.26 -9.18
CA MET A 50 -4.12 -8.83 -7.84
C MET A 50 -5.61 -9.14 -7.60
N PRO A 51 -6.05 -9.21 -6.32
CA PRO A 51 -7.46 -9.25 -5.97
C PRO A 51 -8.24 -8.07 -6.55
N LYS A 52 -9.48 -8.32 -6.98
CA LYS A 52 -10.35 -7.26 -7.47
C LYS A 52 -10.73 -6.29 -6.34
N MET A 53 -10.80 -5.00 -6.66
CA MET A 53 -10.93 -3.93 -5.67
C MET A 53 -12.19 -4.03 -4.78
N PHE A 54 -13.32 -4.44 -5.33
CA PHE A 54 -14.63 -4.44 -4.66
C PHE A 54 -15.10 -5.84 -4.23
N LEU A 55 -14.20 -6.60 -3.60
CA LEU A 55 -14.54 -7.88 -2.98
C LEU A 55 -14.92 -7.69 -1.51
N PHE A 56 -15.93 -8.41 -1.06
CA PHE A 56 -16.44 -8.37 0.31
C PHE A 56 -16.57 -9.79 0.87
N GLY A 57 -16.58 -9.90 2.21
CA GLY A 57 -16.76 -11.16 2.91
C GLY A 57 -15.64 -12.18 2.63
N GLU A 58 -16.03 -13.44 2.44
CA GLU A 58 -15.13 -14.58 2.24
C GLU A 58 -14.29 -14.46 0.97
N ALA A 59 -14.88 -13.94 -0.12
CA ALA A 59 -14.17 -13.75 -1.39
C ALA A 59 -12.96 -12.81 -1.27
N LYS A 60 -13.04 -11.81 -0.38
CA LYS A 60 -11.91 -10.93 -0.08
C LYS A 60 -10.83 -11.66 0.70
N GLN A 61 -11.20 -12.52 1.64
CA GLN A 61 -10.25 -13.26 2.47
C GLN A 61 -9.47 -14.28 1.63
N GLU A 62 -10.16 -15.05 0.78
CA GLU A 62 -9.54 -16.04 -0.13
C GLU A 62 -8.54 -15.37 -1.07
N THR A 63 -8.96 -14.31 -1.77
CA THR A 63 -8.09 -13.58 -2.69
C THR A 63 -6.93 -12.89 -1.98
N THR A 64 -7.14 -12.35 -0.77
CA THR A 64 -6.05 -11.74 0.01
C THR A 64 -5.05 -12.79 0.49
N ALA A 65 -5.50 -13.99 0.86
CA ALA A 65 -4.62 -15.10 1.26
C ALA A 65 -3.77 -15.56 0.07
N ALA A 66 -4.37 -15.76 -1.09
CA ALA A 66 -3.65 -16.08 -2.33
C ALA A 66 -2.64 -14.99 -2.70
N TYR A 67 -3.03 -13.71 -2.57
CA TYR A 67 -2.14 -12.58 -2.83
C TYR A 67 -0.94 -12.51 -1.88
N ARG A 68 -1.14 -12.78 -0.58
CA ARG A 68 -0.03 -12.84 0.39
C ARG A 68 0.90 -14.02 0.13
N ALA A 69 0.39 -15.13 -0.40
CA ALA A 69 1.21 -16.29 -0.74
C ALA A 69 2.17 -16.02 -1.91
N ILE A 70 1.78 -15.18 -2.87
CA ILE A 70 2.65 -14.78 -3.99
C ILE A 70 3.50 -13.54 -3.68
N ASN A 71 3.07 -12.70 -2.76
CA ASN A 71 3.71 -11.42 -2.49
C ASN A 71 4.53 -11.48 -1.19
N THR A 72 5.83 -11.69 -1.35
CA THR A 72 6.81 -11.74 -0.25
C THR A 72 7.57 -10.43 -0.07
N ASP A 73 7.03 -9.31 -0.57
CA ASP A 73 7.70 -8.01 -0.44
C ASP A 73 7.71 -7.53 1.03
N PRO A 74 8.84 -6.99 1.52
CA PRO A 74 8.95 -6.45 2.87
C PRO A 74 8.34 -5.05 3.03
N ASP A 75 8.00 -4.36 1.93
CA ASP A 75 7.42 -3.00 1.97
C ASP A 75 5.93 -3.06 2.39
N PHE A 76 5.59 -2.38 3.48
CA PHE A 76 4.24 -2.32 4.06
C PHE A 76 3.17 -1.93 3.02
N PHE A 77 3.50 -1.00 2.15
CA PHE A 77 2.58 -0.52 1.12
C PHE A 77 2.59 -1.37 -0.16
N ARG A 78 3.39 -2.44 -0.22
CA ARG A 78 3.32 -3.43 -1.31
C ARG A 78 2.65 -4.71 -0.85
N GLN A 79 2.69 -5.02 0.44
CA GLN A 79 2.07 -6.21 1.03
C GLN A 79 0.55 -6.28 0.84
N SER A 80 -0.11 -5.12 0.76
CA SER A 80 -1.55 -5.03 0.50
C SER A 80 -1.79 -4.71 -0.98
N PRO A 81 -2.77 -5.37 -1.63
CA PRO A 81 -3.16 -5.02 -3.00
C PRO A 81 -3.69 -3.58 -3.10
N TYR A 82 -4.08 -2.98 -1.98
CA TYR A 82 -4.51 -1.58 -1.88
C TYR A 82 -3.37 -0.60 -1.56
N GLY A 83 -2.14 -1.09 -1.40
CA GLY A 83 -1.07 -0.30 -0.83
C GLY A 83 -0.63 0.87 -1.71
N GLN A 84 -0.78 0.79 -3.04
CA GLN A 84 -0.57 1.92 -3.94
C GLN A 84 -1.59 3.04 -3.71
N TYR A 85 -2.86 2.70 -3.48
CA TYR A 85 -3.89 3.67 -3.11
C TYR A 85 -3.59 4.30 -1.74
N MET A 86 -3.08 3.50 -0.79
CA MET A 86 -2.66 4.01 0.50
C MET A 86 -1.46 4.94 0.42
N LYS A 87 -0.50 4.71 -0.48
CA LYS A 87 0.57 5.67 -0.76
C LYS A 87 0.00 7.01 -1.22
N ILE A 88 -1.02 7.02 -2.08
CA ILE A 88 -1.66 8.25 -2.56
C ILE A 88 -2.37 8.97 -1.43
N VAL A 89 -3.19 8.28 -0.65
CA VAL A 89 -3.90 8.85 0.50
C VAL A 89 -2.90 9.43 1.52
N TRP A 90 -1.82 8.71 1.82
CA TRP A 90 -0.78 9.16 2.72
C TRP A 90 -0.08 10.43 2.21
N ARG A 91 0.23 10.50 0.90
CA ARG A 91 0.80 11.71 0.27
C ARG A 91 -0.15 12.91 0.36
N LEU A 92 -1.45 12.70 0.16
CA LEU A 92 -2.45 13.75 0.32
C LEU A 92 -2.53 14.24 1.78
N ALA A 93 -2.56 13.31 2.74
CA ALA A 93 -2.54 13.65 4.16
C ALA A 93 -1.29 14.44 4.55
N LEU A 94 -0.12 14.04 4.04
CA LEU A 94 1.14 14.76 4.23
C LEU A 94 1.05 16.18 3.66
N LEU A 95 0.51 16.35 2.46
CA LEU A 95 0.33 17.66 1.82
C LEU A 95 -0.55 18.58 2.67
N PHE A 96 -1.70 18.09 3.15
CA PHE A 96 -2.56 18.87 4.05
C PHE A 96 -1.86 19.22 5.37
N GLY A 97 -1.09 18.29 5.93
CA GLY A 97 -0.28 18.53 7.13
C GLY A 97 0.74 19.64 6.91
N ILE A 98 1.44 19.65 5.78
CA ILE A 98 2.41 20.69 5.41
C ILE A 98 1.72 22.05 5.27
N ILE A 99 0.58 22.12 4.58
CA ILE A 99 -0.19 23.37 4.43
C ILE A 99 -0.60 23.91 5.81
N LYS A 100 -1.14 23.04 6.67
CA LYS A 100 -1.55 23.44 8.03
C LYS A 100 -0.37 23.90 8.87
N ALA A 101 0.74 23.17 8.86
CA ALA A 101 1.97 23.59 9.53
C ALA A 101 2.44 24.95 9.01
N GLY A 102 2.42 25.16 7.69
CA GLY A 102 2.75 26.44 7.07
C GLY A 102 1.84 27.58 7.54
N THR A 103 0.52 27.36 7.65
CA THR A 103 -0.39 28.39 8.18
C THR A 103 -0.13 28.72 9.65
N VAL A 104 0.18 27.72 10.48
CA VAL A 104 0.52 27.94 11.90
C VAL A 104 1.84 28.70 12.02
N VAL A 105 2.86 28.31 11.25
CA VAL A 105 4.14 29.03 11.21
C VAL A 105 3.95 30.45 10.70
N TYR A 106 3.12 30.67 9.68
CA TYR A 106 2.80 32.00 9.17
C TYR A 106 2.15 32.88 10.25
N ASP A 107 1.14 32.35 10.96
CA ASP A 107 0.47 33.08 12.03
C ASP A 107 1.41 33.33 13.23
N PHE A 108 2.40 32.48 13.45
CA PHE A 108 3.42 32.68 14.50
C PHE A 108 4.50 33.70 14.12
N VAL A 109 4.94 33.70 12.85
CA VAL A 109 6.03 34.57 12.35
C VAL A 109 5.53 35.96 11.97
N VAL A 110 4.29 36.08 11.49
CA VAL A 110 3.68 37.37 11.14
C VAL A 110 2.82 37.87 12.32
N PRO A 111 3.33 38.83 13.13
CA PRO A 111 2.56 39.41 14.21
C PRO A 111 1.28 40.09 13.68
N GLU A 112 0.22 39.99 14.48
CA GLU A 112 -1.19 40.30 14.13
C GLU A 112 -1.40 41.66 13.46
N GLU A 113 -0.55 42.64 13.79
CA GLU A 113 -0.59 44.03 13.34
C GLU A 113 -0.50 44.19 11.81
N GLN A 114 0.25 43.31 11.11
CA GLN A 114 0.32 43.36 9.64
C GLN A 114 -0.81 42.58 8.95
N ARG A 115 -1.42 41.61 9.63
CA ARG A 115 -2.53 40.81 9.10
C ARG A 115 -3.86 41.58 9.13
N LEU A 116 -4.08 42.42 10.15
CA LEU A 116 -5.24 43.33 10.20
C LEU A 116 -5.25 44.32 9.02
N LYS A 117 -4.07 44.77 8.57
CA LYS A 117 -3.93 45.72 7.44
C LYS A 117 -4.41 45.16 6.10
N TYR A 118 -4.60 43.85 5.97
CA TYR A 118 -5.21 43.22 4.78
C TYR A 118 -6.66 42.80 5.03
N LYS A 119 -6.97 42.29 6.25
CA LYS A 119 -8.32 41.83 6.62
C LYS A 119 -9.35 42.98 6.74
N TYR A 120 -8.90 44.20 7.06
CA TYR A 120 -9.76 45.38 7.19
C TYR A 120 -9.55 46.46 6.11
N ARG A 121 -8.61 46.28 5.18
CA ARG A 121 -8.39 47.25 4.09
C ARG A 121 -9.58 47.37 3.14
N ASN A 122 -10.39 46.31 3.00
CA ASN A 122 -11.62 46.34 2.22
C ASN A 122 -12.88 46.73 3.04
N HIS A 123 -12.76 46.93 4.36
CA HIS A 123 -13.88 47.37 5.21
C HIS A 123 -13.95 48.90 5.37
N GLY A 124 -13.03 49.66 4.76
CA GLY A 124 -12.98 51.13 4.86
C GLY A 124 -13.73 51.91 3.77
N HIS A 125 -14.48 51.25 2.87
CA HIS A 125 -15.16 51.91 1.74
C HIS A 125 -16.70 51.84 1.76
N HIS A 126 -17.31 51.60 2.93
CA HIS A 126 -18.77 51.64 3.10
C HIS A 126 -19.21 52.60 4.21
N GLY A 127 -18.74 53.84 4.15
CA GLY A 127 -19.22 54.86 5.06
C GLY A 127 -18.68 56.22 4.67
N HIS A 128 -19.49 56.96 3.90
CA HIS A 128 -19.61 58.42 3.88
C HIS A 128 -20.20 58.81 2.53
N HIS A 129 -21.52 59.01 2.48
CA HIS A 129 -22.15 60.07 1.68
C HIS A 129 -23.65 60.15 2.07
N ASP A 130 -23.89 60.44 3.35
CA ASP A 130 -25.07 61.19 3.77
C ASP A 130 -24.51 62.42 4.50
N ASP A 131 -24.44 63.54 3.80
CA ASP A 131 -25.03 64.82 4.22
C ASP A 131 -24.54 66.01 3.39
N ALA A 132 -25.55 66.76 2.92
CA ALA A 132 -25.59 68.17 2.53
C ALA A 132 -24.75 68.64 1.32
N HIS A 133 -25.44 69.10 0.27
CA HIS A 133 -25.35 70.50 -0.21
C HIS A 133 -26.34 70.76 -1.37
N HIS A 134 -27.23 71.76 -1.14
CA HIS A 134 -28.12 72.51 -2.04
C HIS A 134 -29.51 71.96 -2.38
#